data_AF-A0A959K4W7-F1
#
_entry.id   AF-A0A959K4W7-F1
#
_cell.length_a   1.000
_cell.length_b   1.000
_cell.length_c   1.000
_cell.angle_alpha   90.00
_cell.angle_beta   90.00
_cell.angle_gamma   90.00
#
_symmetry.space_group_name_H-M   'P 1'
#
loop_
_entity.id
_entity.type
_entity.pdbx_description
1 polymer ?
#
loop_
_entity_poly.entity_id
_entity_poly.type
_entity_poly.pdbx_seq_one_letter_code
_entity_poly.pdbx_strand_id
1 'polypeptide(L)'
;MKRREKIVVILLWLCTSITVLTTTLIIWILVSQSFTFFQHISIKEFLTDLQWTPLFSIKKYGILPLLSGTLLCTVIAIAVAFPLGVSIAIYLSEYAPEKLRNILKPLLEILAAIPTVVYGFFALTVVTPFLKDIFPEINTFNALSAGLVMGIMIIPMISSLCEDAIRAVPTSLREASYSLGSTVFQTSFKVLLPAASSGIIVSTILAISRAIGETMIVTIAAGQQPNLTLNPLHTVETITSYIVQVSMGDIPQGSIEFQTIFAAGLTLFVFTFILNNISHFFRRKYQQKYD
;
A
#
# COMPACT_ATOMS: atom_id res chain seq x y z
N MET A 1 -9.78 -16.88 40.74
CA MET A 1 -10.08 -17.09 39.30
C MET A 1 -10.67 -18.48 39.10
N LYS A 2 -11.85 -18.55 38.49
CA LYS A 2 -12.49 -19.82 38.09
C LYS A 2 -11.56 -20.56 37.13
N ARG A 3 -11.54 -21.90 37.15
CA ARG A 3 -10.64 -22.74 36.31
C ARG A 3 -10.72 -22.39 34.81
N ARG A 4 -11.90 -21.97 34.34
CA ARG A 4 -12.14 -21.47 32.97
C ARG A 4 -11.44 -20.14 32.67
N GLU A 5 -11.39 -19.20 33.60
CA GLU A 5 -10.70 -17.91 33.43
C GLU A 5 -9.18 -18.11 33.29
N LYS A 6 -8.60 -19.04 34.09
CA LYS A 6 -7.17 -19.38 33.96
C LYS A 6 -6.84 -19.96 32.59
N ILE A 7 -7.72 -20.81 32.03
CA ILE A 7 -7.53 -21.39 30.69
C ILE A 7 -7.56 -20.30 29.62
N VAL A 8 -8.52 -19.38 29.68
CA VAL A 8 -8.62 -18.28 28.71
C VAL A 8 -7.39 -17.37 28.78
N VAL A 9 -6.94 -17.01 29.98
CA VAL A 9 -5.75 -16.16 30.15
C VAL A 9 -4.48 -16.85 29.61
N ILE A 10 -4.31 -18.15 29.89
CA ILE A 10 -3.17 -18.92 29.36
C ILE A 10 -3.22 -18.96 27.82
N LEU A 11 -4.40 -19.18 27.23
CA LEU A 11 -4.56 -19.25 25.79
C LEU A 11 -4.24 -17.91 25.12
N LEU A 12 -4.75 -16.79 25.66
CA LEU A 12 -4.42 -15.45 25.16
C LEU A 12 -2.93 -15.12 25.27
N TRP A 13 -2.30 -15.54 26.38
CA TRP A 13 -0.87 -15.35 26.59
C TRP A 13 -0.03 -16.18 25.59
N LEU A 14 -0.43 -17.43 25.31
CA LEU A 14 0.20 -18.25 24.29
C LEU A 14 0.04 -17.66 22.89
N CYS A 15 -1.16 -17.22 22.50
CA CYS A 15 -1.39 -16.58 21.20
C CYS A 15 -0.53 -15.32 21.02
N THR A 16 -0.46 -14.48 22.05
CA THR A 16 0.37 -13.27 22.03
C THR A 16 1.86 -13.63 21.94
N SER A 17 2.31 -14.60 22.73
CA SER A 17 3.72 -15.04 22.73
C SER A 17 4.14 -15.63 21.39
N ILE A 18 3.29 -16.46 20.77
CA ILE A 18 3.53 -17.01 19.43
C ILE A 18 3.66 -15.87 18.41
N THR A 19 2.77 -14.88 18.45
CA THR A 19 2.78 -13.74 17.52
C THR A 19 4.05 -12.89 17.67
N VAL A 20 4.49 -12.63 18.91
CA VAL A 20 5.73 -11.89 19.18
C VAL A 20 6.94 -12.69 18.72
N LEU A 21 6.97 -13.99 18.99
CA LEU A 21 8.06 -14.88 18.59
C LEU A 21 8.18 -14.96 17.06
N THR A 22 7.07 -15.19 16.35
CA THR A 22 7.09 -15.28 14.88
C THR A 22 7.53 -13.96 14.24
N THR A 23 7.02 -12.83 14.74
CA THR A 23 7.43 -11.49 14.25
C THR A 23 8.91 -11.25 14.48
N THR A 24 9.41 -11.58 15.68
CA THR A 24 10.84 -11.44 16.02
C THR A 24 11.70 -12.34 15.14
N LEU A 25 11.26 -13.56 14.87
CA LEU A 25 11.98 -14.51 14.02
C LEU A 25 12.04 -14.05 12.56
N ILE A 26 10.93 -13.52 12.01
CA ILE A 26 10.89 -12.94 10.66
C ILE A 26 11.89 -11.79 10.54
N ILE A 27 11.90 -10.86 11.50
CA ILE A 27 12.84 -9.73 11.52
C ILE A 27 14.28 -10.25 11.64
N TRP A 28 14.53 -11.21 12.52
CA TRP A 28 15.86 -11.77 12.71
C TRP A 28 16.39 -12.47 11.45
N ILE A 29 15.57 -13.28 10.77
CA ILE A 29 15.94 -13.92 9.50
C ILE A 29 16.20 -12.86 8.43
N LEU A 30 15.30 -11.87 8.30
CA LEU A 30 15.43 -10.82 7.30
C LEU A 30 16.74 -10.02 7.48
N VAL A 31 17.05 -9.63 8.72
CA VAL A 31 18.27 -8.87 9.05
C VAL A 31 19.53 -9.72 8.91
N SER A 32 19.53 -10.96 9.42
CA SER A 32 20.71 -11.83 9.37
C SER A 32 21.07 -12.22 7.93
N GLN A 33 20.09 -12.58 7.10
CA GLN A 33 20.33 -12.90 5.70
C GLN A 33 20.77 -11.68 4.89
N SER A 34 20.14 -10.51 5.13
CA SER A 34 20.58 -9.26 4.50
C SER A 34 21.99 -8.86 4.94
N PHE A 35 22.37 -9.11 6.19
CA PHE A 35 23.73 -8.86 6.66
C PHE A 35 24.76 -9.70 5.90
N THR A 36 24.48 -10.99 5.68
CA THR A 36 25.34 -11.86 4.85
C THR A 36 25.47 -11.33 3.42
N PHE A 37 24.39 -10.81 2.83
CA PHE A 37 24.45 -10.16 1.53
C PHE A 37 25.37 -8.92 1.54
N PHE A 38 25.24 -8.06 2.56
CA PHE A 38 26.04 -6.83 2.67
C PHE A 38 27.51 -7.05 3.06
N GLN A 39 27.88 -8.28 3.44
CA GLN A 39 29.30 -8.66 3.53
C GLN A 39 29.95 -8.81 2.15
N HIS A 40 29.16 -9.14 1.12
CA HIS A 40 29.63 -9.31 -0.24
C HIS A 40 29.49 -8.03 -1.07
N ILE A 41 28.38 -7.31 -0.88
CA ILE A 41 28.05 -6.08 -1.62
C ILE A 41 28.00 -4.89 -0.67
N SER A 42 28.67 -3.79 -1.01
CA SER A 42 28.64 -2.61 -0.16
C SER A 42 27.25 -1.95 -0.16
N ILE A 43 26.82 -1.40 0.97
CA ILE A 43 25.56 -0.63 1.08
C ILE A 43 25.57 0.55 0.08
N LYS A 44 26.73 1.18 -0.14
CA LYS A 44 26.86 2.27 -1.10
C LYS A 44 26.53 1.80 -2.51
N GLU A 45 27.11 0.69 -2.96
CA GLU A 45 26.81 0.12 -4.28
C GLU A 45 25.33 -0.24 -4.40
N PHE A 46 24.77 -0.90 -3.39
CA PHE A 46 23.36 -1.27 -3.36
C PHE A 46 22.42 -0.06 -3.50
N LEU A 47 22.77 1.09 -2.89
CA LEU A 47 21.94 2.30 -2.93
C LEU A 47 22.22 3.23 -4.12
N THR A 48 23.38 3.13 -4.77
CA THR A 48 23.81 4.10 -5.79
C THR A 48 23.92 3.53 -7.20
N ASP A 49 24.04 2.21 -7.35
CA ASP A 49 24.02 1.59 -8.67
C ASP A 49 22.62 1.74 -9.30
N LEU A 50 22.61 1.99 -10.61
CA LEU A 50 21.40 2.28 -11.39
C LEU A 50 20.84 1.02 -12.06
N GLN A 51 21.51 -0.13 -11.89
CA GLN A 51 21.12 -1.39 -12.50
C GLN A 51 20.83 -2.44 -11.44
N TRP A 52 19.72 -3.15 -11.63
CA TRP A 52 19.37 -4.34 -10.88
C TRP A 52 19.39 -5.52 -11.85
N THR A 53 20.49 -6.26 -11.87
CA THR A 53 20.65 -7.44 -12.75
C THR A 53 21.28 -8.62 -12.00
N PRO A 54 20.83 -8.97 -10.78
CA PRO A 54 21.44 -10.04 -9.99
C PRO A 54 21.30 -11.42 -10.64
N LEU A 55 20.29 -11.61 -11.50
CA LEU A 55 20.00 -12.86 -12.20
C LEU A 55 20.67 -12.96 -13.59
N PHE A 56 21.39 -11.92 -14.03
CA PHE A 56 22.01 -11.86 -15.35
C PHE A 56 23.50 -12.25 -15.29
N SER A 57 24.13 -12.42 -16.45
CA SER A 57 25.57 -12.70 -16.55
C SER A 57 26.43 -11.57 -15.96
N ILE A 58 26.05 -10.31 -16.21
CA ILE A 58 26.64 -9.13 -15.58
C ILE A 58 25.79 -8.78 -14.36
N LYS A 59 26.31 -9.09 -13.17
CA LYS A 59 25.60 -8.93 -11.91
C LYS A 59 25.75 -7.51 -11.38
N LYS A 60 24.60 -6.86 -11.16
CA LYS A 60 24.46 -5.54 -10.56
C LYS A 60 23.37 -5.58 -9.51
N TYR A 61 23.58 -4.86 -8.41
CA TYR A 61 22.76 -4.99 -7.20
C TYR A 61 22.16 -3.66 -6.75
N GLY A 62 22.01 -2.68 -7.66
CA GLY A 62 21.43 -1.38 -7.34
C GLY A 62 19.93 -1.44 -7.15
N ILE A 63 19.42 -1.14 -5.96
CA ILE A 63 17.98 -1.28 -5.61
C ILE A 63 17.08 -0.23 -6.28
N LEU A 64 17.67 0.83 -6.84
CA LEU A 64 16.96 1.99 -7.36
C LEU A 64 15.93 1.67 -8.45
N PRO A 65 16.16 0.78 -9.43
CA PRO A 65 15.14 0.41 -10.42
C PRO A 65 13.91 -0.22 -9.77
N LEU A 66 14.10 -1.12 -8.80
CA LEU A 66 12.99 -1.76 -8.08
C LEU A 66 12.20 -0.76 -7.23
N LEU A 67 12.92 0.11 -6.52
CA LEU A 67 12.30 1.16 -5.72
C LEU A 67 11.54 2.16 -6.59
N SER A 68 12.12 2.56 -7.73
CA SER A 68 11.48 3.44 -8.71
C SER A 68 10.21 2.81 -9.28
N GLY A 69 10.25 1.52 -9.66
CA GLY A 69 9.07 0.80 -10.13
C GLY A 69 7.96 0.75 -9.08
N THR A 70 8.30 0.41 -7.83
CA THR A 70 7.34 0.39 -6.71
C THR A 70 6.71 1.76 -6.48
N LEU A 71 7.52 2.82 -6.45
CA LEU A 71 7.06 4.19 -6.21
C LEU A 71 6.23 4.72 -7.38
N LEU A 72 6.62 4.46 -8.63
CA LEU A 72 5.89 4.89 -9.82
C LEU A 72 4.47 4.31 -9.83
N CYS A 73 4.33 2.99 -9.63
CA CYS A 73 3.03 2.34 -9.53
C CYS A 73 2.21 2.91 -8.35
N THR A 74 2.84 3.11 -7.19
CA THR A 74 2.18 3.65 -5.99
C THR A 74 1.65 5.08 -6.22
N VAL A 75 2.45 5.94 -6.83
CA VAL A 75 2.06 7.33 -7.12
C VAL A 75 0.86 7.36 -8.07
N ILE A 76 0.87 6.55 -9.12
CA ILE A 76 -0.26 6.44 -10.06
C ILE A 76 -1.52 5.95 -9.32
N ALA A 77 -1.39 4.92 -8.49
CA ALA A 77 -2.50 4.38 -7.72
C ALA A 77 -3.12 5.44 -6.79
N ILE A 78 -2.30 6.21 -6.09
CA ILE A 78 -2.77 7.26 -5.17
C ILE A 78 -3.37 8.45 -5.92
N ALA A 79 -2.81 8.82 -7.06
CA ALA A 79 -3.35 9.88 -7.92
C ALA A 79 -4.80 9.58 -8.35
N VAL A 80 -5.15 8.30 -8.51
CA VAL A 80 -6.53 7.86 -8.78
C VAL A 80 -7.33 7.70 -7.50
N ALA A 81 -6.79 6.97 -6.53
CA ALA A 81 -7.56 6.48 -5.40
C ALA A 81 -7.85 7.55 -4.35
N PHE A 82 -6.92 8.48 -4.12
CA PHE A 82 -7.11 9.54 -3.13
C PHE A 82 -8.28 10.47 -3.49
N PRO A 83 -8.34 11.10 -4.68
CA PRO A 83 -9.45 12.00 -5.00
C PRO A 83 -10.79 11.26 -5.05
N LEU A 84 -10.84 10.05 -5.63
CA LEU A 84 -12.07 9.26 -5.69
C LEU A 84 -12.50 8.77 -4.31
N GLY A 85 -11.57 8.23 -3.52
CA GLY A 85 -11.84 7.70 -2.20
C GLY A 85 -12.33 8.77 -1.23
N VAL A 86 -11.68 9.95 -1.20
CA VAL A 86 -12.13 11.07 -0.35
C VAL A 86 -13.48 11.61 -0.82
N SER A 87 -13.73 11.68 -2.13
CA SER A 87 -15.04 12.10 -2.65
C SER A 87 -16.16 11.15 -2.25
N ILE A 88 -15.92 9.84 -2.34
CA ILE A 88 -16.86 8.80 -1.88
C ILE A 88 -17.07 8.93 -0.37
N ALA A 89 -16.01 9.14 0.41
CA ALA A 89 -16.12 9.32 1.86
C ALA A 89 -17.01 10.51 2.23
N ILE A 90 -16.81 11.67 1.60
CA ILE A 90 -17.65 12.87 1.82
C ILE A 90 -19.10 12.59 1.45
N TYR A 91 -19.33 11.92 0.32
CA TYR A 91 -20.68 11.58 -0.13
C TYR A 91 -21.38 10.65 0.88
N LEU A 92 -20.71 9.58 1.33
CA LEU A 92 -21.25 8.63 2.30
C LEU A 92 -21.45 9.23 3.70
N SER A 93 -20.61 10.19 4.09
CA SER A 93 -20.72 10.83 5.40
C SER A 93 -21.83 11.89 5.44
N GLU A 94 -21.96 12.73 4.42
CA GLU A 94 -22.80 13.94 4.49
C GLU A 94 -23.99 13.97 3.52
N TYR A 95 -23.92 13.30 2.37
CA TYR A 95 -24.97 13.39 1.34
C TYR A 95 -25.84 12.14 1.24
N ALA A 96 -25.28 10.97 1.53
CA ALA A 96 -25.96 9.69 1.35
C ALA A 96 -27.02 9.48 2.45
N PRO A 97 -28.28 9.17 2.07
CA PRO A 97 -29.27 8.68 3.03
C PRO A 97 -28.78 7.40 3.70
N GLU A 98 -29.19 7.17 4.95
CA GLU A 98 -28.72 6.02 5.74
C GLU A 98 -28.93 4.67 5.03
N LYS A 99 -30.05 4.50 4.31
CA LYS A 99 -30.33 3.29 3.53
C LYS A 99 -29.29 3.05 2.44
N LEU A 100 -28.90 4.10 1.72
CA LEU A 100 -27.93 4.00 0.64
C LEU A 100 -26.53 3.68 1.20
N ARG A 101 -26.15 4.34 2.30
CA ARG A 101 -24.89 4.06 3.00
C ARG A 101 -24.79 2.61 3.46
N ASN A 102 -25.84 2.08 4.08
CA ASN A 102 -25.88 0.70 4.58
C ASN A 102 -25.76 -0.36 3.45
N ILE A 103 -25.94 0.05 2.18
CA ILE A 103 -25.72 -0.80 1.00
C ILE A 103 -24.33 -0.55 0.41
N LEU A 104 -23.95 0.71 0.20
CA LEU A 104 -22.69 1.08 -0.46
C LEU A 104 -21.45 0.72 0.36
N LYS A 105 -21.48 0.89 1.69
CA LYS A 105 -20.30 0.59 2.53
C LYS A 105 -19.92 -0.90 2.48
N PRO A 106 -20.85 -1.86 2.68
CA PRO A 106 -20.54 -3.28 2.47
C PRO A 106 -20.09 -3.61 1.03
N LEU A 107 -20.66 -2.97 0.00
CA LEU A 107 -20.24 -3.20 -1.38
C LEU A 107 -18.79 -2.77 -1.63
N LEU A 108 -18.37 -1.63 -1.07
CA LEU A 108 -16.99 -1.18 -1.12
C LEU A 108 -16.06 -2.18 -0.41
N GLU A 109 -16.46 -2.69 0.76
CA GLU A 109 -15.69 -3.70 1.48
C GLU A 109 -15.59 -5.03 0.71
N ILE A 110 -16.62 -5.43 -0.03
CA ILE A 110 -16.59 -6.61 -0.92
C ILE A 110 -15.59 -6.41 -2.07
N LEU A 111 -15.48 -5.20 -2.63
CA LEU A 111 -14.47 -4.92 -3.67
C LEU A 111 -13.03 -5.11 -3.16
N ALA A 112 -12.79 -4.86 -1.87
CA ALA A 112 -11.49 -5.11 -1.23
C ALA A 112 -11.21 -6.61 -1.01
N ALA A 113 -12.22 -7.48 -1.05
CA ALA A 113 -12.07 -8.93 -0.90
C ALA A 113 -11.71 -9.65 -2.21
N ILE A 114 -11.77 -8.95 -3.36
CA ILE A 114 -11.42 -9.53 -4.66
C ILE A 114 -9.91 -9.89 -4.66
N PRO A 115 -9.53 -11.13 -5.03
CA PRO A 115 -8.13 -11.52 -5.09
C PRO A 115 -7.32 -10.63 -6.04
N THR A 116 -6.15 -10.18 -5.59
CA THR A 116 -5.32 -9.22 -6.34
C THR A 116 -4.79 -9.76 -7.67
N VAL A 117 -4.68 -11.08 -7.81
CA VAL A 117 -4.38 -11.75 -9.09
C VAL A 117 -5.43 -11.48 -10.16
N VAL A 118 -6.71 -11.36 -9.79
CA VAL A 118 -7.81 -11.08 -10.72
C VAL A 118 -7.67 -9.66 -11.26
N TYR A 119 -7.35 -8.71 -10.37
CA TYR A 119 -7.03 -7.34 -10.76
C TYR A 119 -5.81 -7.27 -11.68
N GLY A 120 -4.74 -8.02 -11.40
CA GLY A 120 -3.56 -8.09 -12.27
C GLY A 120 -3.90 -8.59 -13.68
N PHE A 121 -4.69 -9.66 -13.78
CA PHE A 121 -5.13 -10.17 -15.07
C PHE A 121 -6.05 -9.18 -15.81
N PHE A 122 -6.96 -8.51 -15.10
CA PHE A 122 -7.81 -7.45 -15.64
C PHE A 122 -6.99 -6.26 -16.17
N ALA A 123 -5.94 -5.85 -15.44
CA ALA A 123 -5.04 -4.80 -15.87
C ALA A 123 -4.33 -5.15 -17.19
N LEU A 124 -3.87 -6.39 -17.33
CA LEU A 124 -3.16 -6.86 -18.52
C LEU A 124 -4.09 -7.08 -19.72
N THR A 125 -5.29 -7.65 -19.51
CA THR A 125 -6.17 -8.10 -20.60
C THR A 125 -7.24 -7.10 -21.00
N VAL A 126 -7.60 -6.15 -20.14
CA VAL A 126 -8.64 -5.15 -20.43
C VAL A 126 -8.07 -3.74 -20.41
N VAL A 127 -7.41 -3.34 -19.32
CA VAL A 127 -6.92 -1.96 -19.16
C VAL A 127 -5.78 -1.65 -20.13
N THR A 128 -4.83 -2.55 -20.29
CA THR A 128 -3.69 -2.33 -21.20
C THR A 128 -4.13 -2.22 -22.66
N PRO A 129 -4.97 -3.10 -23.22
CA PRO A 129 -5.51 -2.91 -24.57
C PRO A 129 -6.28 -1.60 -24.72
N PHE A 130 -7.12 -1.23 -23.75
CA PHE A 130 -7.82 0.05 -23.78
C PHE A 130 -6.85 1.24 -23.80
N LEU A 131 -5.77 1.19 -23.02
CA LEU A 131 -4.73 2.21 -23.03
C LEU A 131 -3.90 2.21 -24.31
N LYS A 132 -3.72 1.06 -24.98
CA LYS A 132 -3.03 0.98 -26.29
C LYS A 132 -3.75 1.78 -27.36
N ASP A 133 -5.08 1.85 -27.30
CA ASP A 133 -5.86 2.67 -28.24
C ASP A 133 -5.61 4.17 -28.05
N ILE A 134 -5.20 4.60 -26.85
CA ILE A 134 -4.91 6.01 -26.49
C ILE A 134 -3.41 6.32 -26.62
N PHE A 135 -2.57 5.38 -26.21
CA PHE A 135 -1.10 5.45 -26.19
C PHE A 135 -0.52 4.25 -26.98
N PRO A 136 -0.40 4.34 -28.31
CA PRO A 136 0.04 3.23 -29.15
C PRO A 136 1.42 2.65 -28.79
N GLU A 137 2.28 3.46 -28.18
CA GLU A 137 3.63 3.12 -27.74
C GLU A 137 3.68 2.35 -26.41
N ILE A 138 2.54 2.15 -25.72
CA ILE A 138 2.52 1.48 -24.42
C ILE A 138 2.92 0.01 -24.53
N ASN A 139 3.83 -0.41 -23.65
CA ASN A 139 4.26 -1.81 -23.58
C ASN A 139 3.11 -2.70 -23.10
N THR A 140 3.14 -3.98 -23.50
CA THR A 140 2.18 -4.98 -23.00
C THR A 140 2.21 -5.09 -21.48
N PHE A 141 3.38 -5.02 -20.87
CA PHE A 141 3.55 -4.82 -19.43
C PHE A 141 3.98 -3.38 -19.18
N ASN A 142 3.27 -2.68 -18.30
CA ASN A 142 3.53 -1.27 -18.06
C ASN A 142 3.08 -0.83 -16.66
N ALA A 143 3.78 0.16 -16.11
CA ALA A 143 3.47 0.70 -14.79
C ALA A 143 2.12 1.43 -14.73
N LEU A 144 1.65 2.00 -15.85
CA LEU A 144 0.40 2.76 -15.93
C LEU A 144 -0.81 1.88 -15.61
N SER A 145 -1.02 0.80 -16.37
CA SER A 145 -2.10 -0.17 -16.16
C SER A 145 -2.07 -0.75 -14.76
N ALA A 146 -0.88 -1.17 -14.30
CA ALA A 146 -0.72 -1.72 -12.96
C ALA A 146 -1.08 -0.69 -11.87
N GLY A 147 -0.60 0.54 -12.00
CA GLY A 147 -0.89 1.64 -11.09
C GLY A 147 -2.37 2.03 -11.07
N LEU A 148 -3.03 2.14 -12.22
CA LEU A 148 -4.45 2.49 -12.32
C LEU A 148 -5.33 1.45 -11.63
N VAL A 149 -5.10 0.16 -11.91
CA VAL A 149 -5.89 -0.93 -11.32
C VAL A 149 -5.59 -1.10 -9.83
N MET A 150 -4.33 -0.93 -9.43
CA MET A 150 -3.97 -0.85 -8.00
C MET A 150 -4.67 0.34 -7.32
N GLY A 151 -4.82 1.46 -8.02
CA GLY A 151 -5.63 2.59 -7.57
C GLY A 151 -7.08 2.19 -7.31
N ILE A 152 -7.73 1.53 -8.26
CA ILE A 152 -9.10 1.01 -8.11
C ILE A 152 -9.21 0.08 -6.88
N MET A 153 -8.23 -0.81 -6.69
CA MET A 153 -8.20 -1.74 -5.56
C MET A 153 -8.13 -1.02 -4.20
N ILE A 154 -7.38 0.08 -4.09
CA ILE A 154 -7.22 0.80 -2.81
C ILE A 154 -8.28 1.90 -2.58
N ILE A 155 -9.17 2.19 -3.55
CA ILE A 155 -10.29 3.13 -3.38
C ILE A 155 -11.15 2.76 -2.16
N PRO A 156 -11.65 1.52 -2.00
CA PRO A 156 -12.50 1.16 -0.86
C PRO A 156 -11.84 1.39 0.49
N MET A 157 -10.52 1.15 0.56
CA MET A 157 -9.73 1.37 1.76
C MET A 157 -9.68 2.86 2.13
N ILE A 158 -9.38 3.73 1.16
CA ILE A 158 -9.35 5.18 1.38
C ILE A 158 -10.75 5.67 1.73
N SER A 159 -11.78 5.26 0.98
CA SER A 159 -13.15 5.75 1.21
C SER A 159 -13.70 5.34 2.58
N SER A 160 -13.53 4.08 2.98
CA SER A 160 -14.08 3.59 4.25
C SER A 160 -13.38 4.24 5.45
N LEU A 161 -12.04 4.28 5.44
CA LEU A 161 -11.27 4.88 6.53
C LEU A 161 -11.43 6.41 6.62
N CYS A 162 -11.56 7.11 5.48
CA CYS A 162 -11.83 8.54 5.47
C CYS A 162 -13.27 8.84 5.91
N GLU A 163 -14.25 8.01 5.56
CA GLU A 163 -15.64 8.16 6.04
C GLU A 163 -15.69 8.07 7.57
N ASP A 164 -15.03 7.06 8.14
CA ASP A 164 -14.94 6.88 9.59
C ASP A 164 -14.29 8.10 10.28
N ALA A 165 -13.22 8.64 9.67
CA ALA A 165 -12.58 9.86 10.16
C ALA A 165 -13.49 11.09 10.12
N ILE A 166 -14.25 11.29 9.04
CA ILE A 166 -15.20 12.40 8.91
C ILE A 166 -16.35 12.25 9.91
N ARG A 167 -16.89 11.03 10.06
CA ARG A 167 -17.98 10.74 11.00
C ARG A 167 -17.56 10.88 12.47
N ALA A 168 -16.28 10.68 12.79
CA ALA A 168 -15.76 10.88 14.14
C ALA A 168 -15.78 12.37 14.58
N VAL A 169 -15.88 13.31 13.65
CA VAL A 169 -16.03 14.74 13.99
C VAL A 169 -17.34 14.96 14.75
N PRO A 170 -17.36 15.70 15.88
CA PRO A 170 -18.58 15.95 16.65
C PRO A 170 -19.73 16.55 15.83
N THR A 171 -20.96 16.06 16.04
CA THR A 171 -22.16 16.56 15.36
C THR A 171 -22.42 18.05 15.64
N SER A 172 -22.03 18.54 16.82
CA SER A 172 -22.15 19.96 17.20
C SER A 172 -21.47 20.91 16.20
N LEU A 173 -20.35 20.50 15.58
CA LEU A 173 -19.67 21.30 14.55
C LEU A 173 -20.49 21.38 13.25
N ARG A 174 -21.23 20.31 12.91
CA ARG A 174 -22.15 20.32 11.75
C ARG A 174 -23.33 21.25 12.02
N GLU A 175 -23.97 21.08 13.17
CA GLU A 175 -25.13 21.89 13.58
C GLU A 175 -24.77 23.38 13.69
N ALA A 176 -23.59 23.70 14.24
CA ALA A 176 -23.09 25.08 14.29
C ALA A 176 -22.83 25.66 12.89
N SER A 177 -22.31 24.86 11.96
CA SER A 177 -22.12 25.30 10.57
C SER A 177 -23.47 25.58 9.89
N TYR A 178 -24.46 24.71 10.10
CA TYR A 178 -25.81 24.87 9.55
C TYR A 178 -26.57 26.04 10.16
N SER A 179 -26.40 26.33 11.46
CA SER A 179 -27.04 27.48 12.12
C SER A 179 -26.51 28.82 11.61
N LEU A 180 -25.28 28.85 11.08
CA LEU A 180 -24.71 29.99 10.37
C LEU A 180 -25.18 30.11 8.90
N GLY A 181 -26.11 29.26 8.46
CA GLY A 181 -26.64 29.26 7.09
C GLY A 181 -25.73 28.59 6.06
N SER A 182 -24.73 27.81 6.50
CA SER A 182 -23.83 27.11 5.57
C SER A 182 -24.54 25.96 4.87
N THR A 183 -24.22 25.76 3.59
CA THR A 183 -24.66 24.58 2.82
C THR A 183 -23.90 23.33 3.23
N VAL A 184 -24.43 22.14 2.92
CA VAL A 184 -23.73 20.85 3.13
C VAL A 184 -22.33 20.88 2.50
N PHE A 185 -22.20 21.42 1.28
CA PHE A 185 -20.90 21.55 0.61
C PHE A 185 -19.92 22.42 1.41
N GLN A 186 -20.36 23.59 1.89
CA GLN A 186 -19.52 24.46 2.71
C GLN A 186 -19.13 23.80 4.03
N THR A 187 -20.08 23.13 4.71
CA THR A 187 -19.81 22.39 5.94
C THR A 187 -18.80 21.27 5.70
N SER A 188 -18.96 20.46 4.65
CA SER A 188 -18.02 19.37 4.33
C SER A 188 -16.61 19.90 4.07
N PHE A 189 -16.45 20.89 3.19
CA PHE A 189 -15.12 21.32 2.76
C PHE A 189 -14.43 22.30 3.72
N LYS A 190 -15.18 23.15 4.43
CA LYS A 190 -14.59 24.19 5.29
C LYS A 190 -14.54 23.82 6.77
N VAL A 191 -15.35 22.85 7.21
CA VAL A 191 -15.43 22.45 8.62
C VAL A 191 -14.97 21.01 8.80
N LEU A 192 -15.61 20.07 8.11
CA LEU A 192 -15.40 18.65 8.36
C LEU A 192 -14.08 18.12 7.82
N LEU A 193 -13.72 18.41 6.56
CA LEU A 193 -12.45 17.97 6.00
C LEU A 193 -11.24 18.52 6.78
N PRO A 194 -11.19 19.81 7.17
CA PRO A 194 -10.12 20.32 8.02
C PRO A 194 -10.10 19.65 9.41
N ALA A 195 -11.26 19.45 10.03
CA ALA A 195 -11.36 18.81 11.34
C ALA A 195 -10.95 17.31 11.31
N ALA A 196 -11.28 16.60 10.23
CA ALA A 196 -10.94 15.19 10.02
C ALA A 196 -9.58 14.98 9.35
N SER A 197 -8.82 16.05 9.07
CA SER A 197 -7.59 16.00 8.26
C SER A 197 -6.57 14.99 8.77
N SER A 198 -6.41 14.85 10.09
CA SER A 198 -5.51 13.87 10.69
C SER A 198 -5.89 12.43 10.38
N GLY A 199 -7.19 12.11 10.44
CA GLY A 199 -7.71 10.81 10.06
C GLY A 199 -7.53 10.56 8.57
N ILE A 200 -7.82 11.54 7.71
CA ILE A 200 -7.63 11.42 6.25
C ILE A 200 -6.15 11.18 5.90
N ILE A 201 -5.22 11.89 6.54
CA ILE A 201 -3.78 11.70 6.36
C ILE A 201 -3.36 10.28 6.78
N VAL A 202 -3.81 9.82 7.95
CA VAL A 202 -3.51 8.47 8.45
C VAL A 202 -4.06 7.39 7.50
N SER A 203 -5.31 7.52 7.07
CA SER A 203 -5.97 6.63 6.09
C SER A 203 -5.21 6.58 4.77
N THR A 204 -4.74 7.73 4.29
CA THR A 204 -3.95 7.83 3.05
C THR A 204 -2.59 7.16 3.20
N ILE A 205 -1.88 7.38 4.31
CA ILE A 205 -0.58 6.72 4.55
C ILE A 205 -0.76 5.21 4.64
N LEU A 206 -1.83 4.72 5.28
CA LEU A 206 -2.13 3.29 5.33
C LEU A 206 -2.40 2.70 3.94
N ALA A 207 -3.12 3.42 3.08
CA ALA A 207 -3.35 3.02 1.69
C ALA A 207 -2.05 3.02 0.86
N ILE A 208 -1.17 4.01 1.07
CA ILE A 208 0.18 4.05 0.47
C ILE A 208 0.98 2.81 0.90
N SER A 209 1.03 2.51 2.21
CA SER A 209 1.71 1.32 2.74
C SER A 209 1.17 0.03 2.12
N ARG A 210 -0.15 -0.04 1.87
CA ARG A 210 -0.78 -1.19 1.20
C ARG A 210 -0.38 -1.30 -0.27
N ALA A 211 -0.33 -0.19 -1.00
CA ALA A 211 0.05 -0.14 -2.42
C ALA A 211 1.53 -0.50 -2.64
N ILE A 212 2.43 -0.03 -1.75
CA ILE A 212 3.85 -0.40 -1.80
C ILE A 212 4.06 -1.90 -1.60
N GLY A 213 3.23 -2.52 -0.75
CA GLY A 213 3.20 -3.96 -0.53
C GLY A 213 2.32 -4.73 -1.51
N GLU A 214 1.85 -4.12 -2.59
CA GLU A 214 1.09 -4.85 -3.60
C GLU A 214 2.02 -5.77 -4.40
N THR A 215 1.57 -7.00 -4.61
CA THR A 215 2.42 -8.07 -5.16
C THR A 215 1.88 -8.58 -6.49
N MET A 216 0.61 -8.97 -6.57
CA MET A 216 0.11 -9.72 -7.72
C MET A 216 -0.26 -8.82 -8.90
N ILE A 217 -0.84 -7.64 -8.64
CA ILE A 217 -1.19 -6.70 -9.72
C ILE A 217 0.08 -6.31 -10.47
N VAL A 218 1.11 -5.89 -9.73
CA VAL A 218 2.36 -5.42 -10.30
C VAL A 218 3.17 -6.54 -10.95
N THR A 219 3.21 -7.74 -10.37
CA THR A 219 3.90 -8.90 -10.99
C THR A 219 3.31 -9.27 -12.35
N ILE A 220 1.99 -9.19 -12.50
CA ILE A 220 1.30 -9.61 -13.73
C ILE A 220 1.24 -8.48 -14.75
N ALA A 221 1.01 -7.25 -14.33
CA ALA A 221 0.71 -6.15 -15.24
C ALA A 221 1.86 -5.15 -15.44
N ALA A 222 2.70 -4.91 -14.43
CA ALA A 222 3.84 -3.99 -14.56
C ALA A 222 5.03 -4.65 -15.26
N GLY A 223 5.21 -5.96 -15.04
CA GLY A 223 6.26 -6.78 -15.62
C GLY A 223 7.35 -7.16 -14.60
N GLN A 224 8.41 -7.77 -15.11
CA GLN A 224 9.56 -8.25 -14.32
C GLN A 224 10.88 -7.76 -14.91
N GLN A 225 10.86 -6.58 -15.54
CA GLN A 225 12.04 -5.98 -16.13
C GLN A 225 12.47 -4.75 -15.32
N PRO A 226 13.63 -4.79 -14.64
CA PRO A 226 14.06 -3.73 -13.73
C PRO A 226 14.67 -2.53 -14.48
N ASN A 227 13.82 -1.82 -15.21
CA ASN A 227 14.19 -0.60 -15.90
C ASN A 227 14.06 0.61 -14.98
N LEU A 228 15.13 1.40 -14.84
CA LEU A 228 15.06 2.69 -14.17
C LEU A 228 14.42 3.73 -15.10
N THR A 229 13.12 3.93 -14.94
CA THR A 229 12.33 4.87 -15.75
C THR A 229 11.27 5.57 -14.91
N LEU A 230 10.93 6.79 -15.32
CA LEU A 230 9.78 7.53 -14.81
C LEU A 230 8.60 7.51 -15.79
N ASN A 231 8.79 6.97 -17.00
CA ASN A 231 7.74 6.88 -17.98
C ASN A 231 6.83 5.67 -17.67
N PRO A 232 5.55 5.90 -17.32
CA PRO A 232 4.65 4.84 -16.87
C PRO A 232 4.21 3.89 -18.00
N LEU A 233 4.49 4.22 -19.26
CA LEU A 233 4.17 3.39 -20.41
C LEU A 233 5.13 2.20 -20.59
N HIS A 234 6.27 2.22 -19.90
CA HIS A 234 7.25 1.15 -19.95
C HIS A 234 7.04 0.11 -18.85
N THR A 235 7.56 -1.09 -19.13
CA THR A 235 7.68 -2.18 -18.16
C THR A 235 8.64 -1.79 -17.05
N VAL A 236 8.25 -2.11 -15.81
CA VAL A 236 9.04 -1.91 -14.60
C VAL A 236 8.96 -3.17 -13.75
N GLU A 237 9.92 -3.35 -12.86
CA GLU A 237 9.87 -4.40 -11.85
C GLU A 237 9.76 -3.74 -10.47
N THR A 238 8.81 -4.18 -9.65
CA THR A 238 8.69 -3.72 -8.26
C THR A 238 9.48 -4.62 -7.32
N ILE A 239 9.75 -4.13 -6.11
CA ILE A 239 10.42 -4.94 -5.07
C ILE A 239 9.65 -6.24 -4.80
N THR A 240 8.33 -6.17 -4.71
CA THR A 240 7.45 -7.32 -4.48
C THR A 240 7.43 -8.29 -5.66
N SER A 241 7.43 -7.77 -6.90
CA SER A 241 7.50 -8.60 -8.11
C SER A 241 8.81 -9.37 -8.19
N TYR A 242 9.93 -8.71 -7.88
CA TYR A 242 11.23 -9.36 -7.82
C TYR A 242 11.27 -10.46 -6.74
N ILE A 243 10.70 -10.21 -5.56
CA ILE A 243 10.60 -11.23 -4.50
C ILE A 243 9.82 -12.45 -4.99
N VAL A 244 8.72 -12.26 -5.72
CA VAL A 244 7.95 -13.38 -6.31
C VAL A 244 8.78 -14.13 -7.34
N GLN A 245 9.47 -13.41 -8.24
CA GLN A 245 10.30 -14.00 -9.28
C GLN A 245 11.39 -14.92 -8.69
N VAL A 246 12.13 -14.46 -7.68
CA VAL A 246 13.19 -15.27 -7.04
C VAL A 246 12.62 -16.41 -6.20
N SER A 247 11.40 -16.25 -5.66
CA SER A 247 10.74 -17.28 -4.85
C SER A 247 10.23 -18.48 -5.65
N MET A 248 10.30 -18.46 -6.99
CA MET A 248 9.87 -19.59 -7.84
C MET A 248 10.79 -20.82 -7.72
N GLY A 249 11.97 -20.68 -7.09
CA GLY A 249 12.85 -21.80 -6.76
C GLY A 249 13.95 -22.10 -7.78
N ASP A 250 14.11 -21.26 -8.81
CA ASP A 250 15.13 -21.42 -9.87
C ASP A 250 16.56 -21.08 -9.40
N ILE A 251 16.69 -20.45 -8.22
CA ILE A 251 17.96 -19.95 -7.69
C ILE A 251 18.46 -20.86 -6.57
N PRO A 252 19.74 -21.34 -6.62
CA PRO A 252 20.30 -22.19 -5.58
C PRO A 252 20.31 -21.53 -4.21
N GLN A 253 19.88 -22.29 -3.19
CA GLN A 253 19.92 -21.86 -1.79
C GLN A 253 21.37 -21.56 -1.35
N GLY A 254 21.56 -20.47 -0.62
CA GLY A 254 22.87 -20.02 -0.13
C GLY A 254 23.72 -19.22 -1.13
N SER A 255 23.26 -19.05 -2.36
CA SER A 255 23.90 -18.15 -3.35
C SER A 255 23.67 -16.67 -3.00
N ILE A 256 24.51 -15.78 -3.54
CA ILE A 256 24.36 -14.31 -3.36
C ILE A 256 23.04 -13.86 -4.00
N GLU A 257 22.69 -14.45 -5.13
CA GLU A 257 21.45 -14.23 -5.89
C GLU A 257 20.21 -14.65 -5.11
N PHE A 258 20.32 -15.67 -4.25
CA PHE A 258 19.24 -16.00 -3.34
C PHE A 258 19.15 -14.96 -2.20
N GLN A 259 20.29 -14.48 -1.70
CA GLN A 259 20.32 -13.51 -0.59
C GLN A 259 19.77 -12.13 -0.97
N THR A 260 19.75 -11.76 -2.25
CA THR A 260 19.15 -10.49 -2.72
C THR A 260 17.67 -10.38 -2.36
N ILE A 261 16.94 -11.50 -2.24
CA ILE A 261 15.51 -11.48 -1.84
C ILE A 261 15.32 -10.88 -0.45
N PHE A 262 16.26 -11.17 0.47
CA PHE A 262 16.21 -10.65 1.83
C PHE A 262 16.62 -9.18 1.87
N ALA A 263 17.62 -8.76 1.08
CA ALA A 263 18.00 -7.36 0.96
C ALA A 263 16.87 -6.49 0.37
N ALA A 264 16.19 -7.00 -0.66
CA ALA A 264 15.01 -6.38 -1.25
C ALA A 264 13.85 -6.32 -0.24
N GLY A 265 13.59 -7.43 0.47
CA GLY A 265 12.59 -7.51 1.54
C GLY A 265 12.88 -6.58 2.72
N LEU A 266 14.15 -6.44 3.13
CA LEU A 266 14.58 -5.52 4.17
C LEU A 266 14.36 -4.07 3.75
N THR A 267 14.63 -3.75 2.48
CA THR A 267 14.35 -2.42 1.92
C THR A 267 12.86 -2.09 2.00
N LEU A 268 11.99 -3.03 1.58
CA LEU A 268 10.54 -2.89 1.66
C LEU A 268 10.07 -2.73 3.12
N PHE A 269 10.61 -3.54 4.03
CA PHE A 269 10.31 -3.49 5.46
C PHE A 269 10.70 -2.13 6.05
N VAL A 270 11.91 -1.64 5.79
CA VAL A 270 12.38 -0.33 6.28
C VAL A 270 11.48 0.79 5.75
N PHE A 271 11.14 0.76 4.46
CA PHE A 271 10.30 1.79 3.85
C PHE A 271 8.88 1.81 4.43
N THR A 272 8.24 0.64 4.53
CA THR A 272 6.90 0.50 5.13
C THR A 272 6.90 0.82 6.64
N PHE A 273 7.96 0.44 7.36
CA PHE A 273 8.14 0.78 8.77
C PHE A 273 8.24 2.30 8.97
N ILE A 274 9.02 3.01 8.15
CA ILE A 274 9.12 4.48 8.22
C ILE A 274 7.74 5.12 7.99
N LEU A 275 7.02 4.70 6.94
CA LEU A 275 5.67 5.23 6.65
C LEU A 275 4.69 4.98 7.79
N ASN A 276 4.69 3.77 8.37
CA ASN A 276 3.82 3.44 9.48
C ASN A 276 4.16 4.23 10.75
N ASN A 277 5.46 4.48 11.03
CA ASN A 277 5.87 5.35 12.13
C ASN A 277 5.42 6.81 11.92
N ILE A 278 5.53 7.32 10.70
CA ILE A 278 5.02 8.65 10.34
C ILE A 278 3.50 8.71 10.58
N SER A 279 2.75 7.71 10.11
CA SER A 279 1.29 7.61 10.35
C SER A 279 0.95 7.64 11.84
N HIS A 280 1.67 6.87 12.67
CA HIS A 280 1.48 6.84 14.11
C HIS A 280 1.80 8.19 14.78
N PHE A 281 2.85 8.87 14.33
CA PHE A 281 3.20 10.21 14.81
C PHE A 281 2.09 11.23 14.52
N PHE A 282 1.57 11.24 13.29
CA PHE A 282 0.43 12.10 12.93
C PHE A 282 -0.81 11.76 13.76
N ARG A 283 -1.15 10.48 13.94
CA ARG A 283 -2.30 10.08 14.77
C ARG A 283 -2.23 10.63 16.20
N ARG A 284 -1.07 10.52 16.87
CA ARG A 284 -0.91 11.00 18.27
C ARG A 284 -1.02 12.51 18.39
N LYS A 285 -0.47 13.27 17.43
CA LYS A 285 -0.42 14.74 17.49
C LYS A 285 -1.82 15.39 17.41
N TYR A 286 -2.78 14.73 16.77
CA TYR A 286 -4.10 15.32 16.49
C TYR A 286 -5.26 14.74 17.31
N GLN A 287 -5.09 13.59 17.96
CA GLN A 287 -6.08 13.10 18.96
C GLN A 287 -6.20 14.02 20.18
N GLN A 288 -5.19 14.85 20.48
CA GLN A 288 -5.17 15.71 21.68
C GLN A 288 -6.01 17.01 21.57
N LYS A 289 -6.77 17.23 20.48
CA LYS A 289 -7.35 18.55 20.19
C LYS A 289 -8.88 18.66 20.24
N TYR A 290 -9.59 17.59 20.60
CA TYR A 290 -11.06 17.57 20.62
C TYR A 290 -11.68 16.94 21.87
N ASP A 291 -10.88 16.74 22.93
CA ASP A 291 -11.38 16.51 24.29
C ASP A 291 -11.45 17.84 25.06
#